data_AF-G8S9Z9-F1
#
_entry.id   AF-G8S9Z9-F1
#
_cell.length_a   1.000
_cell.length_b   1.000
_cell.length_c   1.000
_cell.angle_alpha   90.00
_cell.angle_beta   90.00
_cell.angle_gamma   90.00
#
_symmetry.space_group_name_H-M   'P 1'
#
loop_
_entity.id
_entity.type
_entity.pdbx_description
1 polymer ?
#
loop_
_entity_poly.entity_id
_entity_poly.type
_entity_poly.pdbx_seq_one_letter_code
_entity_poly.pdbx_strand_id
1 'polypeptide(L)' 'MRIRPLAAADIRPGSGRTATFSYSTTGSTFTPLGPAFTLNNARQFFMGHRFGLFDYATQALGGAVTANRFDLTTP' A
#
# COMPACT_ATOMS: atom_id res chain seq x y z
N MET A 1 9.57 -7.02 16.49
CA MET A 1 8.78 -7.75 15.47
C MET A 1 8.90 -7.00 14.14
N ARG A 2 9.05 -7.70 13.01
CA ARG A 2 9.18 -7.08 11.67
C ARG A 2 8.02 -7.54 10.79
N ILE A 3 7.35 -6.60 10.14
CA ILE A 3 6.28 -6.87 9.17
C ILE A 3 6.74 -6.35 7.80
N ARG A 4 6.36 -7.06 6.74
CA ARG A 4 6.51 -6.62 5.36
C ARG A 4 5.13 -6.42 4.73
N PRO A 5 4.65 -5.17 4.59
CA PRO A 5 3.48 -4.86 3.79
C PRO A 5 3.81 -4.99 2.29
N LEU A 6 2.84 -5.42 1.51
CA LEU A 6 2.89 -5.42 0.05
C LEU A 6 1.58 -4.84 -0.50
N ALA A 7 1.71 -3.95 -1.47
CA ALA A 7 0.60 -3.43 -2.26
C ALA A 7 0.89 -3.70 -3.73
N ALA A 8 -0.04 -4.34 -4.42
CA ALA A 8 0.02 -4.55 -5.86
C ALA A 8 -1.12 -3.77 -6.50
N ALA A 9 -0.83 -2.98 -7.53
CA ALA A 9 -1.83 -2.12 -8.17
C ALA A 9 -1.65 -2.10 -9.69
N ASP A 10 -2.76 -2.24 -10.41
CA ASP A 10 -2.81 -1.92 -11.83
C ASP A 10 -3.11 -0.42 -12.00
N ILE A 11 -2.09 0.40 -12.28
CA ILE A 11 -2.26 1.85 -12.39
C ILE A 11 -2.43 2.33 -13.84
N ARG A 12 -2.61 1.42 -14.79
CA ARG A 12 -2.85 1.80 -16.20
C ARG A 12 -4.13 2.66 -16.27
N PRO A 13 -4.21 3.64 -17.17
CA PRO A 13 -5.43 4.45 -17.33
C PRO A 13 -6.66 3.60 -17.67
N GLY A 14 -7.80 3.87 -17.03
CA GLY A 14 -9.07 3.21 -17.27
C GLY A 14 -9.88 2.95 -16.00
N SER A 15 -11.12 2.52 -16.17
CA SER A 15 -12.01 2.09 -15.08
C SER A 15 -11.74 0.65 -14.65
N GLY A 16 -12.18 0.28 -13.45
CA GLY A 16 -12.14 -1.10 -12.95
C GLY A 16 -10.74 -1.60 -12.56
N ARG A 17 -9.77 -0.69 -12.47
CA ARG A 17 -8.43 -1.01 -11.99
C ARG A 17 -8.43 -1.21 -10.50
N THR A 18 -7.65 -2.15 -10.01
CA THR A 18 -7.67 -2.51 -8.59
C THR A 18 -6.29 -2.49 -7.95
N ALA A 19 -6.26 -2.25 -6.65
CA ALA A 19 -5.15 -2.57 -5.77
C ALA A 19 -5.50 -3.70 -4.81
N THR A 20 -4.54 -4.56 -4.51
CA THR A 20 -4.63 -5.59 -3.47
C THR A 20 -3.54 -5.38 -2.43
N PHE A 21 -3.85 -5.78 -1.20
CA PHE A 21 -2.96 -5.58 -0.05
C PHE A 21 -2.70 -6.93 0.62
N SER A 22 -1.46 -7.12 1.07
CA SER A 22 -1.06 -8.30 1.82
C SER A 22 0.07 -7.95 2.79
N TYR A 23 0.35 -8.85 3.73
CA TYR A 23 1.44 -8.68 4.68
C TYR A 23 2.15 -10.01 4.95
N SER A 24 3.40 -9.92 5.42
CA SER A 24 4.19 -11.07 5.85
C SER A 24 4.90 -10.79 7.16
N THR A 25 4.92 -11.78 8.07
CA THR A 25 5.75 -11.81 9.28
C THR A 25 6.99 -12.69 9.12
N THR A 26 7.02 -13.56 8.10
CA THR A 26 8.15 -14.45 7.77
C THR A 26 9.07 -13.83 6.72
N GLY A 27 8.56 -12.87 5.95
CA GLY A 27 9.26 -12.16 4.89
C GLY A 27 9.12 -12.77 3.50
N SER A 28 8.50 -13.95 3.36
CA SER A 28 8.34 -14.69 2.09
C SER A 28 6.91 -15.12 1.82
N THR A 29 6.15 -15.53 2.84
CA THR A 29 4.73 -15.91 2.70
C THR A 29 3.85 -14.72 2.99
N PHE A 30 3.01 -14.33 2.04
CA PHE A 30 2.13 -13.18 2.15
C PHE A 30 0.68 -13.60 2.38
N THR A 31 0.05 -13.04 3.41
CA THR A 31 -1.37 -13.22 3.73
C THR A 31 -2.19 -12.04 3.19
N PRO A 32 -3.27 -12.29 2.42
CA PRO A 32 -4.14 -11.21 1.94
C PRO A 32 -4.77 -10.41 3.08
N LEU A 33 -4.93 -9.10 2.85
CA LEU A 33 -5.58 -8.18 3.78
C LEU A 33 -6.75 -7.48 3.09
N GLY A 34 -7.96 -7.96 3.37
CA GLY A 34 -9.20 -7.38 2.82
C GLY A 34 -9.42 -7.67 1.33
N PRO A 35 -10.52 -7.12 0.75
CA PRO A 35 -10.84 -7.28 -0.66
C PRO A 35 -9.99 -6.37 -1.56
N ALA A 36 -10.08 -6.59 -2.87
CA ALA A 36 -9.49 -5.68 -3.85
C ALA A 36 -10.16 -4.29 -3.77
N PHE A 37 -9.34 -3.25 -3.74
CA PHE A 37 -9.79 -1.85 -3.75
C PHE A 37 -9.86 -1.33 -5.18
N THR A 38 -11.02 -0.84 -5.61
CA THR A 38 -11.17 -0.24 -6.95
C THR A 38 -10.59 1.16 -6.95
N LEU A 39 -9.58 1.38 -7.78
CA LEU A 39 -8.91 2.66 -7.97
C LEU A 39 -9.85 3.62 -8.69
N ASN A 40 -9.95 4.84 -8.16
CA ASN A 40 -10.78 5.87 -8.79
C ASN A 40 -10.18 6.26 -10.15
N ASN A 41 -11.02 6.73 -11.08
CA ASN A 41 -10.55 7.32 -12.34
C ASN A 41 -11.02 8.78 -12.47
N ALA A 42 -11.37 9.42 -11.35
CA ALA A 42 -11.86 10.78 -11.35
C ALA A 42 -10.71 11.76 -11.66
N ARG A 43 -10.87 12.57 -12.70
CA ARG A 43 -9.85 13.53 -13.17
C ARG A 43 -9.55 14.68 -12.19
N GLN A 44 -10.33 14.80 -11.12
CA GLN A 44 -10.32 15.94 -10.20
C GLN A 44 -9.00 16.08 -9.42
N PHE A 45 -8.24 14.99 -9.29
CA PHE A 45 -7.02 14.98 -8.48
C PHE A 45 -5.75 15.25 -9.30
N PHE A 46 -5.80 15.19 -10.64
CA PHE A 46 -4.69 15.29 -11.61
C PHE A 46 -3.47 14.36 -11.40
N MET A 47 -3.20 13.94 -10.17
CA MET A 47 -2.13 13.05 -9.77
C MET A 47 -2.59 11.60 -9.89
N GLY A 48 -1.74 10.77 -10.47
CA GLY A 48 -1.92 9.32 -10.45
C GLY A 48 -1.79 8.74 -9.04
N HIS A 49 -2.18 7.47 -8.91
CA HIS A 49 -2.03 6.72 -7.67
C HIS A 49 -0.56 6.57 -7.28
N ARG A 50 -0.28 6.62 -5.98
CA ARG A 50 1.07 6.53 -5.41
C ARG A 50 1.10 5.54 -4.27
N PHE A 51 2.25 4.91 -4.07
CA PHE A 51 2.53 4.22 -2.82
C PHE A 51 2.87 5.26 -1.74
N GLY A 52 2.39 5.02 -0.53
CA GLY A 52 2.66 5.87 0.62
C GLY A 52 2.84 5.04 1.87
N LEU A 53 3.78 5.47 2.72
CA LEU A 53 3.97 4.97 4.07
C LEU A 53 3.65 6.11 5.03
N PHE A 54 2.77 5.85 6.00
CA PHE A 54 2.26 6.86 6.92
C PHE A 54 2.37 6.34 8.36
N ASP A 55 2.76 7.21 9.27
CA ASP A 55 2.80 6.97 10.72
C ASP A 55 2.23 8.23 11.40
N TYR A 56 1.16 8.08 12.18
CA TYR A 56 0.49 9.17 12.86
C TYR A 56 -0.20 8.66 14.13
N ALA A 57 -0.32 9.53 15.14
CA ALA A 57 -0.97 9.21 16.40
C ALA A 57 -2.38 9.78 16.48
N THR A 58 -3.32 9.01 17.05
CA THR A 58 -4.70 9.44 17.31
C THR A 58 -4.98 9.73 18.78
N GLN A 59 -4.09 9.34 19.69
CA GLN A 59 -4.27 9.49 21.15
C GLN A 59 -3.13 10.28 21.78
N ALA A 60 -1.89 9.80 21.65
CA ALA A 60 -0.72 10.43 22.24
C ALA A 60 0.49 10.32 21.32
N LEU A 61 1.32 11.37 21.30
CA LEU A 61 2.59 11.40 20.57
C LEU A 61 3.66 10.55 21.28
N GLY A 62 4.74 10.23 20.56
CA GLY A 62 5.93 9.56 21.10
C GLY A 62 6.20 8.16 20.54
N GLY A 63 5.26 7.57 19.80
CA GLY A 63 5.49 6.37 19.00
C GLY A 63 6.31 6.68 17.74
N ALA A 64 7.02 5.68 17.22
CA ALA A 64 7.76 5.78 15.96
C ALA A 64 7.85 4.41 15.26
N VAL A 65 7.87 4.43 13.93
CA VAL A 65 8.11 3.25 13.08
C VAL A 65 9.39 3.42 12.27
N THR A 66 10.23 2.38 12.20
CA THR A 66 11.41 2.34 11.33
C THR A 66 11.12 1.62 10.02
N ALA A 67 11.23 2.36 8.90
CA ALA A 67 11.13 1.81 7.55
C ALA A 67 12.52 1.39 7.04
N ASN A 68 12.80 0.08 7.05
CA ASN A 68 14.13 -0.42 6.69
C ASN A 68 14.37 -0.50 5.17
N ARG A 69 13.31 -0.62 4.37
CA ARG A 69 13.41 -0.79 2.91
C ARG A 69 12.07 -0.50 2.24
N PHE A 70 12.12 0.08 1.04
CA PHE A 70 11.00 0.20 0.12
C PHE A 70 11.44 -0.36 -1.24
N ASP A 71 10.75 -1.39 -1.71
CA ASP A 71 11.03 -2.04 -2.99
C ASP A 71 9.86 -1.84 -3.94
N LEU A 72 10.16 -1.47 -5.18
CA LEU A 72 9.19 -1.36 -6.26
C LEU A 72 9.61 -2.25 -7.42
N THR A 73 8.70 -3.14 -7.83
CA THR A 73 8.86 -3.93 -9.05
C THR A 73 7.71 -3.62 -10.00
N THR A 74 8.02 -3.45 -11.27
CA THR A 74 7.02 -3.47 -12.35
C THR A 74 7.09 -4.84 -13.02
N PRO A 75 5.97 -5.35 -13.56
CA PRO A 75 6.02 -6.47 -14.50
C PRO A 75 6.98 -6.20 -15.67
#